data_AF-A0A0N8PTC7-F1
#
_entry.id   AF-A0A0N8PTC7-F1
#
_cell.length_a   1.000
_cell.length_b   1.000
_cell.length_c   1.000
_cell.angle_alpha   90.00
_cell.angle_beta   90.00
_cell.angle_gamma   90.00
#
_symmetry.space_group_name_H-M   'P 1'
#
loop_
_entity.id
_entity.type
_entity.pdbx_description
1 polymer ?
#
loop_
_entity_poly.entity_id
_entity_poly.type
_entity_poly.pdbx_seq_one_letter_code
_entity_poly.pdbx_strand_id
1 'polypeptide(L)'
;MEVTSPLQWNTLLSDPTGRRTDKPRALGKTMVIDKGLGLHALEDLLQTAGVYIDMLKIGFGTSPLYKTELLKRKIEMAKAHDIIVYPGGTFLEVAIRQD
;
A
#
# COMPACT_ATOMS: atom_id res chain seq x y z
N MET A 1 22.78 -16.56 15.89
CA MET A 1 21.47 -17.09 16.32
C MET A 1 21.16 -18.22 15.36
N GLU A 2 21.34 -19.47 15.78
CA GLU A 2 20.93 -20.63 14.97
C GLU A 2 19.40 -20.66 14.95
N VAL A 3 18.83 -20.67 13.74
CA VAL A 3 17.39 -20.75 13.53
C VAL A 3 16.97 -22.18 13.88
N THR A 4 16.29 -22.35 15.02
CA THR A 4 15.87 -23.66 15.55
C THR A 4 14.51 -24.13 15.02
N SER A 5 13.78 -23.27 14.30
CA SER A 5 12.50 -23.64 13.69
C SER A 5 12.73 -24.31 12.32
N PRO A 6 12.16 -25.49 12.05
CA PRO A 6 12.06 -25.98 10.68
C PRO A 6 11.33 -24.93 9.84
N LEU A 7 11.99 -24.38 8.82
CA LEU A 7 11.41 -23.40 7.89
C LEU A 7 10.34 -24.02 6.97
N GLN A 8 9.99 -25.29 7.17
CA GLN A 8 8.98 -25.99 6.39
C GLN A 8 7.61 -25.80 7.03
N TRP A 9 6.90 -24.77 6.56
CA TRP A 9 5.48 -24.60 6.83
C TRP A 9 4.69 -25.79 6.29
N ASN A 10 3.53 -26.08 6.90
CA ASN A 10 2.59 -27.06 6.35
C ASN A 10 2.28 -26.71 4.88
N THR A 11 2.25 -27.71 4.00
CA THR A 11 2.01 -27.49 2.56
C THR A 11 0.69 -26.78 2.27
N LEU A 12 -0.33 -26.94 3.12
CA LEU A 12 -1.61 -26.22 3.02
C LEU A 12 -1.51 -24.74 3.41
N LEU A 13 -0.46 -24.35 4.15
CA LEU A 13 -0.17 -22.98 4.57
C LEU A 13 0.92 -22.34 3.71
N SER A 14 1.45 -23.07 2.72
CA SER A 14 2.39 -22.54 1.75
C SER A 14 1.66 -21.56 0.84
N ASP A 15 2.32 -20.46 0.45
CA ASP A 15 1.79 -19.57 -0.58
C ASP A 15 1.44 -20.41 -1.81
N PRO A 16 0.16 -20.55 -2.18
CA PRO A 16 -0.26 -21.43 -3.27
C PRO A 16 0.29 -20.96 -4.63
N THR A 17 0.78 -19.72 -4.72
CA THR A 17 1.41 -19.20 -5.93
C THR A 17 2.88 -19.63 -6.07
N GLY A 18 3.54 -20.03 -4.97
CA GLY A 18 4.92 -20.53 -4.90
C GLY A 18 6.01 -19.53 -5.30
N ARG A 19 5.68 -18.50 -6.10
CA ARG A 19 6.53 -17.41 -6.55
C ARG A 19 5.66 -16.18 -6.81
N ARG A 20 6.09 -15.04 -6.29
CA ARG A 20 5.55 -13.73 -6.65
C ARG A 20 6.48 -13.04 -7.64
N THR A 21 5.91 -12.27 -8.57
CA THR A 21 6.69 -11.39 -9.44
C THR A 21 7.30 -10.25 -8.64
N ASP A 22 8.47 -9.79 -9.04
CA ASP A 22 9.08 -8.59 -8.45
C ASP A 22 8.38 -7.32 -8.95
N LYS A 23 8.60 -6.22 -8.23
CA LYS A 23 8.15 -4.91 -8.70
C LYS A 23 9.03 -4.45 -9.88
N PRO A 24 8.46 -3.74 -10.88
CA PRO A 24 7.04 -3.42 -11.05
C PRO A 24 6.23 -4.62 -11.56
N ARG A 25 5.13 -4.95 -10.87
CA ARG A 25 4.32 -6.13 -11.20
C ARG A 25 3.37 -5.86 -12.36
N ALA A 26 3.29 -6.80 -13.30
CA ALA A 26 2.27 -6.78 -14.35
C ALA A 26 0.94 -7.42 -13.87
N LEU A 27 1.01 -8.50 -13.10
CA LEU A 27 -0.11 -9.30 -12.61
C LEU A 27 0.00 -9.54 -11.10
N GLY A 28 -1.11 -9.92 -10.45
CA GLY A 28 -1.12 -10.21 -9.01
C GLY A 28 -0.84 -8.97 -8.14
N LYS A 29 -1.31 -7.80 -8.58
CA LYS A 29 -1.12 -6.53 -7.89
C LYS A 29 -1.93 -6.48 -6.60
N THR A 30 -1.31 -5.95 -5.55
CA THR A 30 -1.97 -5.69 -4.27
C THR A 30 -2.21 -4.19 -4.13
N MET A 31 -3.46 -3.82 -3.93
CA MET A 31 -3.87 -2.46 -3.58
C MET A 31 -4.25 -2.40 -2.11
N VAL A 32 -3.66 -1.45 -1.38
CA VAL A 32 -4.01 -1.15 0.01
C VAL A 32 -4.78 0.17 0.07
N ILE A 33 -5.82 0.22 0.88
CA ILE A 33 -6.56 1.44 1.15
C ILE A 33 -6.07 2.10 2.44
N ASP A 34 -5.58 3.32 2.33
CA ASP A 34 -5.30 4.19 3.47
C ASP A 34 -6.57 4.99 3.80
N LYS A 35 -7.11 4.79 5.00
CA LYS A 35 -8.34 5.44 5.48
C LYS A 35 -8.08 6.54 6.51
N GLY A 36 -6.83 6.93 6.75
CA GLY A 36 -6.52 7.79 7.88
C GLY A 36 -5.18 7.57 8.57
N LEU A 37 -4.26 6.77 8.01
CA LEU A 37 -3.02 6.43 8.71
C LEU A 37 -2.17 7.67 8.99
N GLY A 38 -1.61 7.74 10.20
CA GLY A 38 -0.54 8.68 10.52
C GLY A 38 0.77 8.30 9.82
N LEU A 39 1.76 9.18 9.86
CA LEU A 39 3.04 8.94 9.17
C LEU A 39 3.78 7.72 9.73
N HIS A 40 3.85 7.57 11.05
CA HIS A 40 4.53 6.43 11.67
C HIS A 40 3.85 5.09 11.35
N ALA A 41 2.52 5.04 11.39
CA ALA A 41 1.80 3.83 11.02
C ALA A 41 1.97 3.47 9.53
N LEU A 42 2.07 4.49 8.65
CA LEU A 42 2.38 4.27 7.24
C LEU A 42 3.83 3.80 7.07
N GLU A 43 4.79 4.37 7.80
CA GLU A 43 6.19 3.96 7.81
C GLU A 43 6.33 2.49 8.23
N ASP A 44 5.73 2.10 9.35
CA ASP A 44 5.74 0.72 9.85
C ASP A 44 5.13 -0.25 8.82
N LEU A 45 4.03 0.15 8.17
CA LEU A 45 3.40 -0.64 7.10
C LEU A 45 4.34 -0.80 5.90
N LEU A 46 5.03 0.26 5.49
CA LEU A 46 5.93 0.22 4.34
C LEU A 46 7.20 -0.58 4.63
N GLN A 47 7.74 -0.50 5.85
CA GLN A 47 8.88 -1.29 6.29
C GLN A 47 8.57 -2.79 6.31
N THR A 48 7.38 -3.16 6.78
CA THR A 48 7.00 -4.57 6.95
C THR A 48 6.40 -5.18 5.68
N ALA A 49 5.59 -4.42 4.94
CA ALA A 49 4.79 -4.93 3.84
C ALA A 49 4.98 -4.18 2.51
N GLY A 50 5.84 -3.16 2.44
CA GLY A 50 6.00 -2.31 1.26
C GLY A 50 6.37 -3.07 -0.01
N VAL A 51 7.20 -4.12 0.10
CA VAL A 51 7.54 -5.01 -1.03
C VAL A 51 6.31 -5.69 -1.63
N TYR A 52 5.26 -5.88 -0.82
CA TYR A 52 4.05 -6.57 -1.25
C TYR A 52 2.97 -5.65 -1.84
N ILE A 53 3.03 -4.35 -1.57
CA ILE A 53 2.01 -3.37 -1.97
C ILE A 53 2.39 -2.76 -3.32
N ASP A 54 1.49 -2.71 -4.28
CA ASP A 54 1.75 -2.10 -5.60
C ASP A 54 1.05 -0.74 -5.74
N MET A 55 -0.06 -0.57 -5.02
CA MET A 55 -0.87 0.64 -5.08
C MET A 55 -1.38 1.01 -3.68
N LEU A 56 -1.38 2.31 -3.37
CA LEU A 56 -1.96 2.88 -2.16
C LEU A 56 -3.07 3.86 -2.53
N LYS A 57 -4.31 3.49 -2.23
CA LYS A 57 -5.48 4.36 -2.44
C LYS A 57 -5.70 5.22 -1.21
N ILE A 58 -5.67 6.54 -1.35
CA ILE A 58 -6.15 7.46 -0.31
C ILE A 58 -7.69 7.42 -0.32
N GLY A 59 -8.28 6.83 0.71
CA GLY A 59 -9.65 6.32 0.66
C GLY A 59 -10.71 7.39 0.39
N PHE A 60 -11.71 7.05 -0.42
CA PHE A 60 -12.93 7.84 -0.65
C PHE A 60 -12.62 9.31 -1.01
N GLY A 61 -13.13 10.26 -0.22
CA GLY A 61 -12.85 11.69 -0.28
C GLY A 61 -11.94 12.20 0.84
N THR A 62 -11.04 11.36 1.38
CA THR A 62 -10.19 11.76 2.52
C THR A 62 -8.99 12.62 2.14
N SER A 63 -8.51 12.55 0.89
CA SER A 63 -7.38 13.34 0.39
C SER A 63 -7.46 14.84 0.75
N PRO A 64 -8.57 15.57 0.51
CA PRO A 64 -8.68 16.99 0.85
C PRO A 64 -8.74 17.30 2.35
N LEU A 65 -8.93 16.30 3.23
CA LEU A 65 -9.01 16.50 4.68
C LEU A 65 -7.64 16.60 5.35
N TYR A 66 -6.57 16.21 4.64
CA TYR A 66 -5.20 16.32 5.14
C TYR A 66 -4.64 17.72 4.94
N LYS A 67 -3.77 18.14 5.86
CA LYS A 67 -2.84 19.25 5.56
C LYS A 67 -1.99 18.86 4.35
N THR A 68 -1.82 19.78 3.39
CA THR A 68 -1.07 19.55 2.15
C THR A 68 0.31 18.93 2.39
N GLU A 69 1.07 19.46 3.35
CA GLU A 69 2.42 18.96 3.66
C GLU A 69 2.41 17.55 4.24
N LEU A 70 1.37 17.19 5.01
CA LEU A 70 1.20 15.83 5.51
C LEU A 70 0.89 14.85 4.37
N LEU A 71 -0.01 15.23 3.46
CA LEU A 71 -0.37 14.40 2.30
C LEU A 71 0.83 14.19 1.37
N LYS A 72 1.60 15.24 1.07
CA LYS A 72 2.84 15.14 0.27
C LYS A 72 3.83 14.16 0.90
N ARG A 73 4.07 14.24 2.22
CA ARG A 73 4.96 13.30 2.92
C ARG A 73 4.49 11.86 2.78
N LYS A 74 3.20 11.59 2.93
CA LYS A 74 2.64 10.24 2.72
C LYS A 74 2.87 9.74 1.29
N ILE A 75 2.67 10.59 0.30
CA ILE A 75 2.88 10.26 -1.12
C ILE A 75 4.35 9.93 -1.38
N GLU A 76 5.28 10.75 -0.91
CA GLU A 76 6.71 10.54 -1.12
C GLU A 76 7.22 9.28 -0.41
N MET A 77 6.74 9.00 0.80
CA MET A 77 7.03 7.74 1.49
C MET A 77 6.59 6.52 0.67
N ALA A 78 5.37 6.51 0.14
CA ALA A 78 4.89 5.39 -0.66
C ALA A 78 5.66 5.26 -1.99
N LYS A 79 5.95 6.38 -2.67
CA LYS A 79 6.74 6.36 -3.91
C LYS A 79 8.15 5.82 -3.72
N ALA A 80 8.79 6.11 -2.58
CA ALA A 80 10.12 5.58 -2.26
C ALA A 80 10.15 4.03 -2.17
N HIS A 81 8.98 3.39 -2.07
CA HIS A 81 8.81 1.94 -2.11
C HIS A 81 8.25 1.43 -3.45
N ASP A 82 8.30 2.21 -4.53
CA ASP A 82 7.71 1.88 -5.84
C ASP A 82 6.19 1.59 -5.76
N ILE A 83 5.46 2.38 -4.96
CA ILE A 83 4.01 2.26 -4.80
C ILE A 83 3.30 3.41 -5.49
N ILE A 84 2.35 3.09 -6.36
CA ILE A 84 1.50 4.08 -7.01
C ILE A 84 0.48 4.61 -6.01
N VAL A 85 0.42 5.93 -5.83
CA VAL A 85 -0.57 6.58 -4.95
C VAL A 85 -1.64 7.28 -5.77
N TYR A 86 -2.90 7.13 -5.40
CA TYR A 86 -4.02 7.76 -6.10
C TYR A 86 -5.20 8.04 -5.15
N PRO A 87 -6.02 9.08 -5.43
CA PRO A 87 -7.21 9.37 -4.63
C PRO A 87 -8.33 8.36 -4.87
N GLY A 88 -9.29 8.29 -3.95
CA GLY A 88 -10.48 7.47 -4.12
C GLY A 88 -11.39 7.98 -5.24
N GLY A 89 -12.06 7.05 -5.94
CA GLY A 89 -13.01 7.37 -7.01
C GLY A 89 -14.14 8.29 -6.55
N THR A 90 -14.61 8.14 -5.32
CA THR A 90 -15.62 9.04 -4.73
C THR A 90 -15.17 10.51 -4.72
N PHE A 91 -13.87 10.78 -4.54
CA PHE A 91 -13.36 12.15 -4.63
C PHE A 91 -13.45 12.69 -6.05
N LEU A 92 -13.13 11.87 -7.05
CA LEU A 92 -13.29 12.20 -8.46
C LEU A 92 -14.76 12.45 -8.81
N GLU A 93 -15.68 11.58 -8.35
CA GLU A 93 -17.12 11.74 -8.57
C GLU A 93 -17.64 13.08 -8.01
N VAL A 94 -17.20 13.47 -6.81
CA VAL A 94 -17.56 14.77 -6.22
C VAL A 94 -16.97 15.93 -7.02
N ALA A 95 -15.70 15.83 -7.46
CA ALA A 95 -15.06 16.88 -8.27
C ALA A 95 -15.81 17.09 -9.60
N ILE A 96 -16.11 16.01 -10.33
CA ILE A 96 -16.86 16.06 -11.59
C ILE A 96 -18.26 16.65 -11.39
N ARG A 97 -18.92 16.40 -10.26
CA ARG A 97 -20.25 16.94 -9.97
C ARG A 97 -20.23 18.46 -9.69
N GLN A 98 -19.09 19.00 -9.27
CA GLN A 98 -18.93 20.41 -8.92
C GLN A 98 -18.51 21.29 -10.11
N ASP A 99 -18.07 20.68 -11.21
CA ASP A 99 -17.84 21.33 -12.51
C ASP A 99 -19.16 21.49 -13.29
#